data_AF-A0A965FG75-F1
#
_entry.id   AF-A0A965FG75-F1
#
_cell.length_a   1.000
_cell.length_b   1.000
_cell.length_c   1.000
_cell.angle_alpha   90.00
_cell.angle_beta   90.00
_cell.angle_gamma   90.00
#
_symmetry.space_group_name_H-M   'P 1'
#
loop_
_entity.id
_entity.type
_entity.pdbx_description
1 polymer ?
#
loop_
_entity_poly.entity_id
_entity_poly.type
_entity_poly.pdbx_seq_one_letter_code
_entity_poly.pdbx_strand_id
1 'polypeptide(L)' 'MKKFDADALNQFTGTTQYFRIGPRHLLTDGAYYLAVQAECYWLMGEIALHLTELGRKDLFVLIRKMASND' A
#
# COMPACT_ATOMS: atom_id res chain seq x y z
N MET A 1 -7.56 5.30 19.15
CA MET A 1 -7.39 4.82 17.76
C MET A 1 -8.39 5.57 16.89
N LYS A 2 -7.96 6.29 15.84
CA LYS A 2 -8.92 6.81 14.86
C LYS A 2 -9.51 5.60 14.14
N LYS A 3 -10.84 5.54 14.03
CA LYS A 3 -11.50 4.48 13.29
C LYS A 3 -11.17 4.69 11.80
N PHE A 4 -10.45 3.76 11.20
CA PHE A 4 -10.24 3.74 9.76
C PHE A 4 -11.60 3.63 9.06
N ASP A 5 -11.88 4.56 8.14
CA ASP A 5 -13.06 4.54 7.30
C ASP A 5 -12.68 3.97 5.92
N ALA A 6 -13.14 2.76 5.64
CA ALA A 6 -12.84 2.09 4.37
C ALA A 6 -13.54 2.76 3.19
N ASP A 7 -14.69 3.41 3.40
CA ASP A 7 -15.46 4.03 2.31
C ASP A 7 -14.76 5.27 1.76
N ALA A 8 -13.90 5.92 2.56
CA ALA A 8 -13.05 7.01 2.12
C ALA A 8 -12.11 6.61 0.99
N LEU A 9 -11.76 5.31 0.85
CA LEU A 9 -10.92 4.83 -0.24
C LEU A 9 -11.56 5.00 -1.62
N ASN A 10 -12.90 5.02 -1.69
CA ASN A 10 -13.63 5.18 -2.95
C ASN A 10 -13.40 6.55 -3.61
N GLN A 11 -12.91 7.53 -2.86
CA GLN A 11 -12.63 8.88 -3.37
C GLN A 11 -11.30 8.97 -4.14
N PHE A 12 -10.44 7.96 -4.07
CA PHE A 12 -9.14 7.96 -4.76
C PHE A 12 -9.26 7.34 -6.16
N THR A 13 -9.74 8.13 -7.12
CA THR A 13 -9.90 7.71 -8.53
C THR A 13 -8.73 8.15 -9.41
N GLY A 14 -7.51 7.78 -9.02
CA GLY A 14 -6.29 8.13 -9.75
C GLY A 14 -5.11 8.37 -8.83
N THR A 15 -4.07 9.01 -9.35
CA THR A 15 -2.90 9.43 -8.57
C THR A 15 -2.60 10.88 -8.90
N THR A 16 -2.64 11.73 -7.88
CA THR A 16 -2.27 13.14 -7.98
C THR A 16 -0.84 13.39 -7.52
N GLN A 17 -0.36 12.56 -6.58
CA GLN A 17 1.03 12.62 -6.11
C GLN A 17 1.53 11.24 -5.66
N TYR A 18 2.85 11.14 -5.58
CA TYR A 18 3.53 9.95 -5.11
C TYR A 18 4.23 10.21 -3.78
N PHE A 19 4.07 9.27 -2.84
CA PHE A 19 4.69 9.33 -1.52
C PHE A 19 5.81 8.29 -1.43
N ARG A 20 7.04 8.72 -1.12
CA ARG A 20 8.17 7.79 -0.95
C ARG A 20 8.05 7.03 0.36
N ILE A 21 8.21 5.70 0.27
CA ILE A 21 8.37 4.82 1.44
C ILE A 21 9.74 4.14 1.49
N GLY A 22 10.57 4.37 0.48
CA GLY A 22 11.94 3.89 0.42
C GLY A 22 12.66 4.41 -0.81
N PRO A 23 13.90 3.94 -1.08
CA PRO A 23 14.71 4.45 -2.19
C PRO A 23 14.10 4.21 -3.58
N ARG A 24 13.33 3.14 -3.71
CA ARG A 24 12.80 2.65 -5.00
C ARG A 24 11.28 2.52 -5.06
N HIS A 25 10.58 2.81 -3.97
CA HIS A 25 9.15 2.52 -3.84
C HIS A 25 8.34 3.78 -3.52
N LEU A 26 7.25 3.91 -4.25
CA LEU A 26 6.30 5.02 -4.17
C LEU A 26 4.92 4.46 -3.88
N LEU A 27 4.17 5.16 -3.04
CA LEU A 27 2.74 4.94 -2.82
C LEU A 27 1.95 6.00 -3.58
N THR A 28 0.79 5.62 -4.11
CA THR A 28 -0.23 6.54 -4.61
C THR A 28 -0.99 7.17 -3.44
N ASP A 29 -1.77 8.22 -3.71
CA ASP A 29 -2.59 8.91 -2.69
C ASP A 29 -3.42 7.96 -1.81
N GLY A 30 -4.16 7.04 -2.43
CA GLY A 30 -5.01 6.09 -1.70
C GLY A 30 -4.21 5.08 -0.87
N ALA A 31 -3.08 4.61 -1.38
CA ALA A 31 -2.21 3.69 -0.64
C ALA A 31 -1.51 4.39 0.54
N TYR A 32 -1.09 5.64 0.35
CA TYR A 32 -0.55 6.46 1.44
C TYR A 32 -1.60 6.76 2.51
N TYR A 33 -2.82 7.13 2.10
CA TYR A 33 -3.95 7.31 3.01
C TYR A 33 -4.19 6.06 3.86
N LEU A 34 -4.25 4.88 3.23
CA LEU A 34 -4.40 3.61 3.94
C LEU A 34 -3.26 3.38 4.94
N ALA A 35 -2.01 3.61 4.54
CA ALA A 35 -0.84 3.45 5.41
C ALA A 35 -0.92 4.33 6.68
N VAL A 36 -1.39 5.57 6.53
CA VAL A 36 -1.54 6.51 7.65
C VAL A 36 -2.75 6.17 8.51
N GLN A 37 -3.94 6.02 7.92
CA GLN A 37 -5.19 5.91 8.68
C GLN A 37 -5.39 4.53 9.31
N ALA A 38 -4.86 3.47 8.68
CA ALA A 38 -4.86 2.12 9.24
C ALA A 38 -3.53 1.77 9.95
N GLU A 39 -2.63 2.75 10.10
CA GLU A 39 -1.34 2.60 10.80
C GLU A 39 -0.50 1.40 10.26
N CYS A 40 -0.60 1.13 8.96
CA CYS A 40 -0.06 -0.08 8.33
C CYS A 40 1.17 0.15 7.45
N TYR A 41 2.02 1.13 7.78
CA TYR A 41 3.30 1.34 7.09
C TYR A 41 4.19 0.09 7.06
N TRP A 42 4.13 -0.73 8.11
CA TRP A 42 4.83 -2.01 8.16
C TRP A 42 4.44 -2.92 6.98
N LEU A 43 3.14 -3.02 6.67
CA LEU A 43 2.64 -3.85 5.58
C LEU A 43 3.07 -3.31 4.22
N MET A 44 3.09 -1.99 4.06
CA MET A 44 3.60 -1.36 2.84
C MET A 44 5.09 -1.63 2.63
N GLY A 45 5.87 -1.66 3.71
CA GLY A 45 7.28 -2.05 3.70
C GLY A 45 7.49 -3.50 3.29
N GLU A 46 6.73 -4.44 3.87
CA GLU A 46 6.77 -5.86 3.51
C GLU A 46 6.42 -6.09 2.04
N ILE A 47 5.38 -5.41 1.55
CA ILE A 47 5.01 -5.44 0.12
C ILE A 47 6.16 -4.93 -0.75
N ALA A 48 6.77 -3.79 -0.41
CA ALA A 48 7.87 -3.22 -1.17
C ALA A 48 9.10 -4.14 -1.20
N LEU A 49 9.42 -4.79 -0.08
CA LEU A 49 10.49 -5.79 -0.01
C LEU A 49 10.19 -6.97 -0.94
N HIS A 50 8.99 -7.53 -0.86
CA HIS A 50 8.59 -8.66 -1.69
C HIS A 50 8.60 -8.31 -3.20
N LEU A 51 8.13 -7.12 -3.56
CA LEU A 51 8.18 -6.65 -4.95
C LEU A 51 9.63 -6.48 -5.45
N THR A 52 10.54 -6.05 -4.57
CA THR A 52 11.97 -5.96 -4.91
C THR A 52 12.55 -7.34 -5.21
N GLU A 53 12.23 -8.33 -4.39
CA GLU A 53 12.68 -9.72 -4.55
C GLU A 53 12.15 -10.36 -5.84
N LEU A 54 10.89 -10.08 -6.19
CA LEU A 54 10.30 -10.56 -7.45
C LEU A 54 11.01 -10.02 -8.69
N GLY A 55 11.66 -8.85 -8.62
CA GLY A 55 12.50 -8.29 -9.68
C GLY A 55 11.78 -7.95 -10.99
N ARG A 56 10.44 -7.91 -11.00
CA ARG A 56 9.65 -7.70 -12.22
C ARG A 56 9.30 -6.22 -12.39
N LYS A 57 9.81 -5.59 -13.46
CA LYS A 57 9.73 -4.13 -13.66
C LYS A 57 8.50 -3.65 -14.44
N ASP A 58 7.90 -4.53 -15.25
CA ASP A 58 6.90 -4.11 -16.26
C ASP A 58 5.54 -4.79 -16.10
N LEU A 59 5.20 -5.23 -14.88
CA LEU A 59 3.98 -5.99 -14.60
C LEU A 59 3.17 -5.37 -13.46
N PHE A 60 1.85 -5.44 -13.60
CA PHE A 60 0.94 -5.26 -12.48
C PHE A 60 0.96 -6.51 -11.60
N VAL A 61 1.25 -6.33 -10.31
CA VAL A 61 1.29 -7.42 -9.33
C VAL A 61 0.15 -7.22 -8.33
N LEU A 62 -0.72 -8.24 -8.20
CA LEU A 62 -1.71 -8.31 -7.14
C LEU A 62 -1.11 -9.05 -5.94
N ILE A 63 -1.11 -8.42 -4.77
CA ILE A 63 -0.72 -9.06 -3.52
C ILE A 63 -1.98 -9.29 -2.69
N ARG A 64 -2.19 -10.55 -2.28
CA ARG A 64 -3.28 -10.93 -1.39
C ARG A 64 -2.71 -11.48 -0.09
N LYS A 65 -2.91 -10.75 1.01
CA LYS A 65 -2.63 -11.28 2.35
C LYS A 65 -3.87 -12.01 2.85
N MET A 66 -3.71 -13.28 3.19
CA MET A 66 -4.74 -14.05 3.89
C MET A 66 -4.43 -14.00 5.38
N ALA A 67 -5.41 -13.62 6.19
CA ALA A 67 -5.36 -13.82 7.63
C ALA A 67 -5.86 -15.25 7.91
N SER A 68 -5.06 -16.05 8.59
CA SER A 68 -5.54 -17.27 9.22
C SER A 68 -6.34 -16.85 10.46
N ASN A 69 -7.62 -17.25 10.52
CA ASN A 69 -8.37 -17.23 11.77
C ASN A 69 -7.93 -18.48 12.55
N ASP A 70 -6.94 -18.31 13.43
CA ASP A 70 -6.67 -19.27 14.50
C ASP A 70 -7.68 -19.07 15.65
#